data_AF-A0A8T4FB18-F1
#
_entry.id   AF-A0A8T4FB18-F1
#
_cell.length_a   1.000
_cell.length_b   1.000
_cell.length_c   1.000
_cell.angle_alpha   90.00
_cell.angle_beta   90.00
_cell.angle_gamma   90.00
#
_symmetry.space_group_name_H-M   'P 1'
#
loop_
_entity.id
_entity.type
_entity.pdbx_description
1 polymer ?
#
loop_
_entity_poly.entity_id
_entity_poly.type
_entity_poly.pdbx_seq_one_letter_code
_entity_poly.pdbx_strand_id
1 'polypeptide(L)'
;MIDLQQARHHHLYAIRLIATRPLFRALLRSTETGAAIWEALDDIPALCDETDRLRSHMAALRLDHANLLAAVHATLSAAHDGEHDPLAYLRDELPDHTTHAPGAARRDGGEAR
;
A
#
# COMPACT_ATOMS: atom_id res chain seq x y z
N MET A 1 7.45 13.65 -0.58
CA MET A 1 6.98 12.32 -1.06
C MET A 1 7.06 12.34 -2.58
N ILE A 2 7.67 11.33 -3.21
CA ILE A 2 7.78 11.30 -4.68
C ILE A 2 6.39 11.02 -5.28
N ASP A 3 5.94 11.90 -6.17
CA ASP A 3 4.72 11.74 -6.96
C ASP A 3 4.99 10.78 -8.14
N LEU A 4 4.50 9.54 -8.00
CA LEU A 4 4.67 8.50 -9.01
C LEU A 4 3.81 8.74 -10.24
N GLN A 5 2.68 9.45 -10.12
CA GLN A 5 1.85 9.80 -11.27
C GLN A 5 2.56 10.83 -12.13
N GLN A 6 3.19 11.83 -11.50
CA GLN A 6 4.03 12.79 -12.22
C GLN A 6 5.22 12.09 -12.90
N ALA A 7 5.87 11.12 -12.23
CA ALA A 7 6.97 10.35 -12.81
C ALA A 7 6.53 9.53 -14.04
N ARG A 8 5.40 8.82 -13.95
CA ARG A 8 4.81 8.08 -15.09
C ARG A 8 4.43 9.03 -16.24
N HIS A 9 3.86 10.19 -15.92
CA HIS A 9 3.52 11.21 -16.91
C HIS A 9 4.77 11.69 -17.68
N HIS A 10 5.84 12.02 -16.95
CA HIS A 10 7.11 12.42 -17.56
C HIS A 10 7.74 11.30 -18.40
N HIS A 11 7.70 10.05 -17.94
CA HIS A 11 8.17 8.90 -18.71
C HIS A 11 7.40 8.76 -20.04
N LEU A 12 6.07 8.79 -20.00
CA LEU A 12 5.24 8.70 -21.21
C LEU A 12 5.51 9.86 -22.17
N TYR A 13 5.70 11.07 -21.64
CA TYR A 13 6.08 12.23 -22.44
C TYR A 13 7.44 12.03 -23.10
N ALA A 14 8.44 11.53 -22.37
CA ALA A 14 9.78 11.24 -22.89
C ALA A 14 9.76 10.17 -23.99
N ILE A 15 9.07 9.04 -23.75
CA ILE A 15 8.90 7.97 -24.74
C ILE A 15 8.20 8.51 -26.01
N ARG A 16 7.17 9.34 -25.85
CA ARG A 16 6.47 9.94 -26.98
C ARG A 16 7.35 10.91 -27.77
N LEU A 17 8.17 11.71 -27.12
CA LEU A 17 9.12 12.61 -27.78
C LEU A 17 10.15 11.82 -28.59
N ILE A 18 10.71 10.75 -28.01
CA ILE A 18 11.68 9.87 -28.68
C ILE A 18 11.04 9.14 -29.88
N ALA A 19 9.81 8.66 -29.71
CA ALA A 19 9.09 7.96 -30.78
C ALA A 19 8.75 8.87 -31.97
N THR A 20 8.43 10.15 -31.71
CA THR A 20 8.04 11.11 -32.75
C THR A 20 9.20 11.81 -33.44
N ARG A 21 10.42 11.73 -32.90
CA ARG A 21 11.61 12.40 -33.46
C ARG A 21 12.72 11.42 -33.83
N PRO A 22 12.87 11.06 -35.12
CA PRO A 22 13.84 10.05 -35.55
C PRO A 22 15.30 10.46 -35.29
N LEU A 23 15.61 11.76 -35.28
CA LEU A 23 16.94 12.27 -34.91
C LEU A 23 17.29 11.98 -33.45
N PHE A 24 16.34 12.18 -32.52
CA PHE A 24 16.56 11.86 -31.09
C PHE A 24 16.76 10.37 -30.89
N ARG A 25 15.96 9.55 -31.57
CA ARG A 25 16.12 8.10 -31.54
C ARG A 25 17.46 7.64 -32.10
N ALA A 26 17.92 8.25 -33.20
CA ALA A 26 19.23 7.95 -33.79
C ALA A 26 20.37 8.35 -32.85
N LEU A 27 20.29 9.54 -32.24
CA LEU A 27 21.28 10.04 -31.28
C LEU A 27 21.40 9.16 -30.03
N LEU A 28 20.26 8.73 -29.47
CA LEU A 28 20.25 7.84 -28.30
C LEU A 28 20.86 6.47 -28.62
N ARG A 29 20.76 5.99 -29.88
CA ARG A 29 21.35 4.72 -30.29
C ARG A 29 22.81 4.80 -30.71
N SER A 30 23.29 6.00 -31.05
CA SER A 30 24.64 6.18 -31.62
C SER A 30 25.72 6.37 -30.57
N THR A 31 25.36 6.47 -29.28
CA THR A 31 26.30 6.75 -28.18
C THR A 31 26.03 5.81 -27.00
N GLU A 32 27.08 5.45 -26.25
CA GLU A 32 26.95 4.66 -25.01
C GLU A 32 26.10 5.38 -23.97
N THR A 33 26.27 6.70 -23.82
CA THR A 33 25.44 7.53 -22.94
C THR A 33 23.98 7.50 -23.34
N GLY A 34 23.67 7.53 -24.63
CA GLY A 34 22.30 7.43 -25.12
C GLY A 34 21.65 6.08 -24.84
N ALA A 35 22.42 4.99 -24.93
CA ALA A 35 21.95 3.65 -24.57
C ALA A 35 21.64 3.56 -23.06
N ALA A 36 22.51 4.09 -22.21
CA ALA A 36 22.29 4.15 -20.77
C ALA A 36 21.05 4.99 -20.39
N ILE A 37 20.81 6.10 -21.08
CA ILE A 37 19.59 6.92 -20.90
C ILE A 37 18.34 6.10 -21.28
N TRP A 38 18.40 5.33 -22.37
CA TRP A 38 17.28 4.50 -22.80
C TRP A 38 16.96 3.40 -21.78
N GLU A 39 17.98 2.71 -21.29
CA GLU A 39 17.83 1.67 -20.26
C GLU A 39 17.25 2.26 -18.96
N ALA A 40 17.79 3.38 -18.50
CA ALA A 40 17.26 4.06 -17.32
C ALA A 40 15.80 4.52 -17.50
N LEU A 41 15.39 4.92 -18.71
CA LEU A 41 13.99 5.25 -19.01
C LEU A 41 13.09 4.00 -18.99
N ASP A 42 13.59 2.85 -19.45
CA ASP A 42 12.89 1.58 -19.49
C ASP A 42 12.63 1.00 -18.09
N ASP A 43 13.51 1.30 -17.12
CA ASP A 43 13.36 0.88 -15.73
C ASP A 43 12.28 1.65 -14.94
N ILE A 44 11.95 2.87 -15.35
CA ILE A 44 11.04 3.77 -14.60
C ILE A 44 9.68 3.13 -14.30
N PRO A 45 8.97 2.50 -15.26
CA PRO A 45 7.68 1.87 -14.99
C PRO A 45 7.77 0.77 -13.92
N ALA A 46 8.76 -0.12 -14.04
CA ALA A 46 8.95 -1.21 -13.08
C ALA A 46 9.26 -0.69 -11.67
N LEU A 47 10.10 0.35 -11.55
CA LEU A 47 10.39 0.99 -10.27
C LEU A 47 9.16 1.71 -9.68
N CYS A 48 8.32 2.31 -10.51
CA CYS A 48 7.07 2.92 -10.05
C CYS A 48 6.10 1.85 -9.51
N ASP A 49 5.93 0.75 -10.24
CA ASP A 49 5.07 -0.38 -9.84
C ASP A 49 5.57 -1.02 -8.54
N GLU A 50 6.87 -1.23 -8.40
CA GLU A 50 7.46 -1.76 -7.17
C GLU A 50 7.30 -0.80 -5.99
N THR A 51 7.44 0.50 -6.22
CA THR A 51 7.20 1.50 -5.16
C THR A 51 5.74 1.50 -4.72
N ASP A 52 4.78 1.41 -5.66
CA ASP A 52 3.35 1.30 -5.34
C ASP A 52 3.07 0.01 -4.54
N ARG A 53 3.63 -1.12 -4.97
CA ARG A 53 3.52 -2.41 -4.28
C ARG A 53 4.04 -2.34 -2.84
N LEU A 54 5.23 -1.78 -2.64
CA LEU A 54 5.83 -1.63 -1.31
C LEU A 54 5.01 -0.68 -0.42
N ARG A 55 4.48 0.41 -0.98
CA ARG A 55 3.59 1.33 -0.25
C ARG A 55 2.32 0.62 0.22
N SER A 56 1.68 -0.17 -0.66
CA SER A 56 0.51 -0.96 -0.30
C SER A 56 0.83 -2.00 0.77
N HIS A 57 1.97 -2.69 0.65
CA HIS A 57 2.40 -3.68 1.64
C HIS A 57 2.69 -3.03 3.01
N MET A 58 3.37 -1.89 3.04
CA MET A 58 3.59 -1.14 4.27
C MET A 58 2.30 -0.64 4.90
N ALA A 59 1.33 -0.21 4.09
CA ALA A 59 0.02 0.22 4.60
C ALA A 59 -0.73 -0.96 5.23
N ALA A 60 -0.73 -2.13 4.58
CA ALA A 60 -1.32 -3.36 5.13
C ALA A 60 -0.65 -3.75 6.45
N LEU A 61 0.69 -3.84 6.49
CA LEU A 61 1.42 -4.21 7.70
C LEU A 61 1.17 -3.24 8.86
N ARG A 62 1.06 -1.94 8.58
CA ARG A 62 0.73 -0.92 9.60
C ARG A 62 -0.69 -1.10 10.12
N LEU A 63 -1.64 -1.45 9.27
CA LEU A 63 -3.01 -1.74 9.67
C LEU A 63 -3.07 -2.99 10.54
N ASP A 64 -2.44 -4.09 10.12
CA ASP A 64 -2.39 -5.34 10.88
C ASP A 64 -1.76 -5.13 12.26
N HIS A 65 -0.67 -4.37 12.33
CA HIS A 65 -0.05 -4.00 13.60
C HIS A 65 -0.96 -3.15 14.50
N ALA A 66 -1.70 -2.19 13.92
CA ALA A 66 -2.64 -1.38 14.68
C ALA A 66 -3.81 -2.22 15.23
N ASN A 67 -4.34 -3.15 14.44
CA ASN A 67 -5.41 -4.05 14.87
C ASN A 67 -4.93 -4.99 15.98
N LEU A 68 -3.73 -5.58 15.84
CA LEU A 68 -3.14 -6.42 16.88
C LEU A 68 -2.95 -5.65 18.20
N LEU A 69 -2.44 -4.40 18.13
CA LEU A 69 -2.32 -3.56 19.32
C LEU A 69 -3.68 -3.27 19.95
N ALA A 70 -4.70 -2.97 19.14
CA ALA A 70 -6.06 -2.77 19.62
C ALA A 70 -6.60 -4.04 20.33
N ALA A 71 -6.36 -5.22 19.77
CA ALA A 71 -6.74 -6.49 20.39
C ALA A 71 -6.00 -6.79 21.69
N VAL A 72 -4.70 -6.47 21.78
CA VAL A 72 -3.94 -6.54 23.05
C VAL A 72 -4.59 -5.63 24.09
N HIS A 73 -4.89 -4.38 23.73
CA HIS A 73 -5.52 -3.43 24.64
C HIS A 73 -6.91 -3.90 25.08
N ALA A 74 -7.73 -4.40 24.16
CA ALA A 74 -9.04 -4.97 24.45
C ALA A 74 -8.94 -6.17 25.41
N THR A 75 -8.00 -7.09 25.16
CA THR A 75 -7.73 -8.25 26.00
C THR A 75 -7.36 -7.85 27.43
N LEU A 76 -6.46 -6.86 27.59
CA LEU A 76 -6.04 -6.39 28.90
C LEU A 76 -7.18 -5.72 29.67
N SER A 77 -8.01 -4.93 28.98
CA SER A 77 -9.21 -4.32 29.58
C SER A 77 -10.22 -5.39 30.00
N ALA A 78 -10.55 -6.32 29.10
CA ALA A 78 -11.46 -7.41 29.36
C ALA A 78 -11.00 -8.30 30.53
N ALA A 79 -9.70 -8.59 30.62
CA ALA A 79 -9.13 -9.33 31.74
C ALA A 79 -9.22 -8.55 33.07
N HIS A 80 -9.03 -7.23 33.04
CA HIS A 80 -9.20 -6.37 34.21
C HIS A 80 -10.66 -6.35 34.69
N ASP A 81 -11.61 -6.30 33.75
CA ASP A 81 -13.04 -6.26 34.01
C ASP A 81 -13.64 -7.63 34.39
N GLY A 82 -12.84 -8.71 34.34
CA GLY A 82 -13.26 -10.07 34.68
C GLY A 82 -14.13 -10.73 33.61
N GLU A 83 -14.02 -10.31 32.34
CA GLU A 83 -14.71 -10.95 31.22
C GLU A 83 -14.32 -12.43 31.12
N HIS A 84 -15.26 -13.27 30.68
CA HIS A 84 -15.12 -14.73 30.70
C HIS A 84 -14.04 -15.27 29.74
N ASP A 85 -13.84 -14.61 28.59
CA ASP A 85 -12.87 -15.01 27.57
C ASP A 85 -12.16 -13.79 26.93
N PRO A 86 -11.27 -13.09 27.68
CA PRO A 86 -10.55 -11.93 27.18
C PRO A 86 -9.62 -12.24 25.99
N LEU A 87 -9.18 -13.49 25.85
CA LEU A 87 -8.28 -13.92 24.77
C LEU A 87 -9.00 -14.06 23.42
N ALA A 88 -10.33 -13.94 23.39
CA ALA A 88 -11.09 -13.93 22.14
C ALA A 88 -10.62 -12.82 21.20
N TYR A 89 -10.38 -11.60 21.72
CA TYR A 89 -9.94 -10.46 20.90
C TYR A 89 -8.60 -10.70 20.20
N LEU A 90 -7.63 -11.34 20.87
CA LEU A 90 -6.34 -11.69 20.25
C LEU A 90 -6.46 -12.81 19.22
N ARG A 91 -7.36 -13.78 19.44
CA ARG A 91 -7.57 -14.87 18.50
C ARG A 91 -8.17 -14.36 17.20
N ASP A 92 -9.14 -13.46 17.26
CA ASP A 92 -9.80 -12.92 16.05
C ASP A 92 -8.82 -12.19 15.11
N GLU A 93 -7.73 -11.62 15.64
CA GLU A 93 -6.68 -10.96 14.85
C GLU A 93 -5.63 -11.93 14.26
N LEU A 94 -5.62 -13.21 14.66
CA LEU A 94 -4.68 -14.18 14.11
C LEU A 94 -5.19 -14.71 12.75
N PRO A 95 -4.29 -14.88 11.77
CA PRO A 95 -4.67 -15.20 10.38
C PRO A 95 -5.53 -16.47 10.22
N ASP A 96 -5.37 -17.47 11.09
CA ASP A 96 -6.17 -18.71 11.07
C ASP A 96 -7.58 -18.56 11.65
N HIS A 97 -7.90 -17.41 12.25
CA HIS A 97 -9.14 -17.13 12.98
C HIS A 97 -9.84 -15.85 12.50
N THR A 98 -9.39 -15.25 11.38
CA THR A 98 -9.99 -14.06 10.78
C THR A 98 -11.44 -14.30 10.36
N THR A 99 -12.34 -14.24 11.35
CA THR A 99 -13.77 -14.19 11.14
C THR A 99 -14.07 -12.80 10.62
N HIS A 100 -14.30 -12.70 9.32
CA HIS A 100 -14.80 -11.51 8.66
C HIS A 100 -15.93 -10.85 9.47
N ALA A 101 -15.69 -9.67 10.02
CA ALA A 101 -16.75 -8.69 10.27
C ALA A 101 -16.19 -7.26 10.36
N PRO A 102 -16.17 -6.50 9.25
CA PRO A 102 -16.21 -5.06 9.33
C PRO A 102 -17.65 -4.64 9.63
N GLY A 103 -17.90 -4.16 10.86
CA GLY A 103 -19.12 -3.42 11.19
C GLY A 103 -20.17 -4.17 12.02
N ALA A 104 -19.94 -4.26 13.33
CA ALA A 104 -21.00 -4.49 14.32
C ALA A 104 -21.18 -3.26 15.23
N ALA A 105 -21.25 -2.06 14.63
CA ALA A 105 -21.84 -0.91 15.29
C ALA A 105 -23.36 -0.90 15.03
N ARG A 106 -24.11 -1.78 15.71
CA ARG A 106 -25.54 -1.55 15.94
C ARG A 106 -26.09 -2.29 17.16
N ARG A 107 -26.22 -1.56 18.25
CA ARG A 107 -27.36 -1.56 19.18
C ARG A 107 -27.54 -0.10 19.56
N ASP A 108 -28.46 0.65 18.97
CA ASP A 108 -29.91 0.56 19.16
C ASP A 108 -30.30 0.25 20.61
N GLY A 109 -30.74 1.32 21.26
CA GLY A 109 -31.26 1.40 22.61
C GLY A 109 -32.04 2.70 22.67
N GLY A 110 -33.25 2.68 22.11
CA GLY A 110 -34.20 3.79 22.12
C GLY A 110 -34.76 4.12 23.50
N GLU A 111 -35.27 5.36 23.58
CA GLU A 111 -36.47 5.88 24.29
C GLU A 111 -36.65 5.51 25.78
N ALA A 112 -36.97 6.43 26.70
CA ALA A 112 -38.20 7.22 26.70
C ALA A 112 -38.10 8.49 27.58
N ARG A 113 -38.90 9.48 27.19
CA ARG A 113 -39.39 10.59 28.02
C ARG A 113 -40.50 10.11 28.95
#